data_AF-A0A832TU41-F1
#
_entry.id   AF-A0A832TU41-F1
#
_cell.length_a   1.000
_cell.length_b   1.000
_cell.length_c   1.000
_cell.angle_alpha   90.00
_cell.angle_beta   90.00
_cell.angle_gamma   90.00
#
_symmetry.space_group_name_H-M   'P 1'
#
loop_
_entity.id
_entity.type
_entity.pdbx_description
1 polymer ?
#
loop_
_entity_poly.entity_id
_entity_poly.type
_entity_poly.pdbx_seq_one_letter_code
_entity_poly.pdbx_strand_id
1 'polypeptide(L)' 'SDIVLPGVIDAMECDGTFYRLDDVPVHFDSFTSSPFEFTKSNEDTLKQLFEKIRKKRDKAISLPYINKEEEKPIPESLP' A
#
# COMPACT_ATOMS: atom_id res chain seq x y z
N SER A 1 3.14 9.45 14.50
CA SER A 1 2.71 8.97 13.17
C SER A 1 1.22 9.08 13.06
N ASP A 2 0.70 9.58 11.94
CA ASP A 2 -0.74 9.79 11.74
C ASP A 2 -1.50 8.53 11.30
N ILE A 3 -0.77 7.45 10.98
CA ILE A 3 -1.30 6.17 10.51
C ILE A 3 -0.65 5.04 11.31
N VAL A 4 -1.47 4.07 11.71
CA VAL A 4 -1.04 2.80 12.33
C VAL A 4 -1.23 1.70 11.31
N LEU A 5 -0.17 0.95 11.02
CA LEU A 5 -0.23 -0.23 10.18
C LEU A 5 -0.19 -1.49 11.05
N PRO A 6 -1.03 -2.48 10.74
CA PRO A 6 -0.93 -3.79 11.37
C PRO A 6 0.37 -4.45 10.90
N GLY A 7 1.11 -4.98 11.86
CA GLY A 7 2.39 -5.64 11.66
C GLY A 7 2.45 -6.95 12.42
N VAL A 8 3.48 -7.72 12.11
CA VAL A 8 3.86 -8.92 12.84
C VAL A 8 5.21 -8.70 13.50
N ILE A 9 5.53 -9.52 14.50
CA ILE A 9 6.87 -9.57 15.08
C ILE A 9 7.69 -10.60 14.30
N ASP A 10 8.65 -10.11 13.52
CA ASP A 10 9.55 -10.96 12.74
C ASP A 10 10.27 -11.97 13.64
N ALA A 11 10.43 -13.21 13.17
CA ALA A 11 10.93 -14.38 13.90
C ALA A 11 10.08 -14.91 15.04
N MET A 12 9.05 -14.19 15.48
CA MET A 12 8.02 -14.75 16.36
C MET A 12 6.83 -15.25 15.56
N GLU A 13 6.26 -14.39 14.72
CA GLU A 13 4.95 -14.55 14.10
C GLU A 13 4.97 -14.79 12.59
N CYS A 14 6.13 -14.62 11.95
CA CYS A 14 6.31 -14.93 10.53
C CYS A 14 7.72 -15.47 10.26
N ASP A 15 7.88 -16.16 9.13
CA ASP A 15 9.16 -16.69 8.66
C ASP A 15 9.91 -15.64 7.84
N GLY A 16 11.22 -15.81 7.69
CA GLY A 16 11.99 -14.87 6.88
C GLY A 16 13.49 -15.07 6.90
N THR A 17 14.18 -14.03 6.45
CA THR A 17 15.64 -13.97 6.38
C THR A 17 16.11 -12.64 6.92
N PHE A 18 16.92 -12.66 7.97
CA PHE A 18 17.63 -11.47 8.41
C PHE A 18 19.02 -11.44 7.80
N TYR A 19 19.54 -10.24 7.63
CA TYR A 19 20.94 -10.02 7.32
C TYR A 19 21.61 -9.56 8.61
N ARG A 20 22.62 -10.30 9.06
CA ARG A 20 23.47 -9.85 10.16
C ARG A 20 24.29 -8.63 9.72
N LEU A 21 24.96 -7.99 10.66
CA LEU A 21 25.79 -6.80 10.38
C LEU A 21 26.95 -7.07 9.41
N ASP A 22 27.28 -8.34 9.15
CA ASP A 22 28.27 -8.78 8.16
C ASP A 22 27.64 -9.27 6.84
N ASP A 23 26.39 -8.86 6.55
CA ASP A 23 25.62 -9.20 5.35
C ASP A 23 25.35 -10.71 5.15
N VAL A 24 25.59 -11.54 6.16
CA VAL A 24 25.30 -12.97 6.08
C VAL A 24 23.80 -13.19 6.31
N PRO A 25 23.10 -13.89 5.38
CA PRO A 25 21.69 -14.22 5.54
C PRO A 25 21.50 -15.31 6.60
N VAL A 26 20.52 -15.12 7.48
CA VAL A 26 20.10 -16.10 8.49
C VAL A 26 18.61 -16.33 8.32
N HIS A 27 18.25 -17.53 7.92
CA HIS A 27 16.86 -17.98 7.85
C HIS A 27 16.31 -18.27 9.23
N PHE A 28 15.06 -17.91 9.45
CA PHE A 28 14.34 -18.20 10.68
C PHE A 28 12.92 -18.67 10.36
N ASP A 29 12.45 -19.61 11.17
CA ASP A 29 11.08 -20.07 11.20
C ASP A 29 10.37 -19.43 12.39
N SER A 30 9.12 -19.06 12.21
CA SER A 30 8.25 -18.58 13.28
C SER A 30 7.97 -19.70 14.28
N PHE A 31 7.97 -19.34 15.57
CA PHE A 31 7.61 -20.27 16.64
C PHE A 31 6.19 -20.05 17.19
N THR A 32 5.53 -18.98 16.75
CA THR A 32 4.14 -18.68 17.09
C THR A 32 3.42 -18.03 15.91
N SER A 33 2.10 -17.91 16.02
CA SER A 33 1.27 -17.24 15.02
C SER A 33 0.74 -15.93 15.59
N SER A 34 0.57 -14.91 14.75
CA SER A 34 -0.07 -13.68 15.20
C SER A 34 -1.46 -13.95 15.76
N PRO A 35 -1.86 -13.34 16.90
CA PRO A 35 -3.22 -13.44 17.41
C PRO A 35 -4.23 -12.65 16.57
N PHE A 36 -3.77 -11.90 15.56
CA PHE A 36 -4.60 -11.11 14.66
C PHE A 36 -4.56 -11.67 13.25
N GLU A 37 -5.72 -12.02 12.69
CA GLU A 37 -5.86 -12.58 11.34
C GLU A 37 -5.64 -11.56 10.20
N PHE A 38 -5.36 -10.29 10.53
CA PHE A 38 -5.28 -9.23 9.52
C PHE A 38 -4.04 -9.34 8.63
N THR A 39 -2.90 -9.71 9.20
CA THR A 39 -1.64 -9.87 8.47
C THR A 39 -0.89 -11.08 8.99
N LYS A 40 -0.31 -11.83 8.06
CA LYS A 40 0.52 -13.01 8.38
C LYS A 40 2.01 -12.73 8.29
N SER A 41 2.40 -11.68 7.57
CA SER A 41 3.78 -11.28 7.40
C SER A 41 3.86 -9.85 6.86
N ASN A 42 5.03 -9.23 6.96
CA ASN A 42 5.28 -7.93 6.34
C ASN A 42 5.06 -7.99 4.82
N GLU A 43 5.44 -9.10 4.18
CA GLU A 43 5.20 -9.32 2.75
C GLU A 43 3.69 -9.32 2.43
N ASP A 44 2.88 -9.98 3.25
CA ASP A 44 1.43 -10.01 3.10
C ASP A 44 0.83 -8.58 3.20
N THR A 45 1.21 -7.82 4.24
CA THR A 45 0.77 -6.42 4.39
C THR A 45 1.12 -5.57 3.16
N LEU A 46 2.33 -5.72 2.62
CA LEU A 46 2.78 -4.98 1.44
C LEU A 46 2.00 -5.38 0.18
N LYS A 47 1.71 -6.66 -0.02
CA LYS A 47 0.86 -7.14 -1.12
C LYS A 47 -0.56 -6.57 -1.01
N GLN A 48 -1.16 -6.59 0.18
CA GLN A 48 -2.46 -6.00 0.43
C GLN A 48 -2.48 -4.49 0.13
N LEU A 49 -1.44 -3.77 0.53
CA LEU A 49 -1.30 -2.33 0.27
C LEU A 49 -1.14 -2.05 -1.22
N PHE A 50 -0.27 -2.81 -1.89
CA PHE A 50 -0.04 -2.71 -3.33
C PHE A 50 -1.33 -2.89 -4.13
N GLU A 51 -2.12 -3.92 -3.81
CA GLU A 51 -3.42 -4.17 -4.43
C GLU A 51 -4.40 -3.00 -4.21
N LYS A 52 -4.46 -2.45 -3.00
CA LYS A 52 -5.32 -1.29 -2.69
C LYS A 52 -4.90 -0.04 -3.46
N ILE A 53 -3.59 0.23 -3.56
CA ILE A 53 -3.06 1.36 -4.32
C ILE A 53 -3.35 1.18 -5.81
N ARG A 54 -3.10 -0.01 -6.35
CA ARG A 54 -3.34 -0.33 -7.76
C ARG A 54 -4.81 -0.17 -8.12
N LYS A 55 -5.73 -0.71 -7.33
CA LYS A 55 -7.18 -0.52 -7.54
C LYS A 55 -7.60 0.95 -7.51
N LYS A 56 -7.01 1.76 -6.63
CA LYS A 56 -7.26 3.21 -6.61
C LYS A 56 -6.73 3.90 -7.86
N ARG A 57 -5.52 3.53 -8.31
CA ARG A 57 -4.93 4.03 -9.56
C ARG A 57 -5.78 3.64 -10.76
N ASP A 58 -6.16 2.37 -10.88
CA ASP A 58 -6.95 1.87 -11.99
C ASP A 58 -8.33 2.53 -12.03
N LYS A 59 -8.97 2.74 -10.87
CA LYS A 59 -10.19 3.56 -10.76
C LYS A 59 -9.97 4.99 -11.24
N ALA A 60 -8.89 5.64 -10.81
CA ALA A 60 -8.55 7.00 -11.21
C ALA A 60 -8.23 7.12 -12.71
N ILE A 61 -7.65 6.09 -13.32
CA ILE A 61 -7.40 6.01 -14.77
C ILE A 61 -8.70 5.68 -15.53
N SER A 62 -9.57 4.84 -14.97
CA SER A 62 -10.85 4.45 -15.56
C SER A 62 -11.94 5.52 -15.47
N LEU A 63 -11.79 6.47 -14.54
CA LEU A 63 -12.58 7.70 -14.53
C LEU A 63 -12.19 8.46 -15.80
N PRO A 64 -13.08 8.55 -16.82
CA PRO A 64 -12.83 9.49 -17.88
C PRO A 64 -12.76 10.86 -17.22
N TYR A 65 -11.85 11.69 -17.70
CA TYR A 65 -11.81 13.12 -17.44
C TYR A 65 -13.19 13.72 -17.78
N ILE A 66 -14.12 13.67 -16.83
CA ILE A 66 -15.44 14.26 -16.89
C ILE A 66 -15.38 15.41 -15.87
N ASN A 67 -15.58 16.61 -16.40
CA ASN A 67 -15.68 17.91 -15.73
C ASN A 67 -14.35 18.66 -15.52
N LYS A 68 -13.74 19.12 -16.63
CA LYS A 68 -13.55 20.57 -16.71
C LYS A 68 -14.66 21.07 -17.64
N GLU A 69 -15.67 21.67 -17.01
CA GLU A 69 -16.74 22.37 -17.69
C GLU A 69 -16.16 23.31 -18.75
N GLU A 70 -16.74 23.27 -19.94
CA GLU A 70 -16.53 24.27 -20.98
C GLU A 70 -16.89 25.64 -20.40
N GLU A 71 -15.89 26.42 -19.99
CA GLU A 71 -16.04 27.87 -19.92
C GLU A 71 -16.30 28.36 -21.35
N LYS A 72 -17.58 28.51 -21.70
CA LYS A 72 -17.99 29.25 -22.89
C LYS A 72 -17.39 30.66 -22.78
N PRO A 73 -16.66 31.15 -23.80
CA PRO A 73 -16.23 32.54 -23.80
C PRO A 73 -17.47 33.42 -23.82
N ILE A 74 -17.59 34.29 -22.81
CA ILE A 74 -18.58 35.35 -22.74
C ILE A 74 -18.37 36.21 -24.01
N PRO A 75 -19.41 36.48 -24.82
CA PRO A 75 -19.25 37.41 -25.94
C PRO A 75 -19.01 38.80 -25.36
N GLU A 76 -17.78 39.31 -25.54
CA GLU A 76 -17.49 40.74 -25.36
C GLU A 76 -18.41 41.53 -26.27
N SER A 77 -19.44 42.11 -25.68
CA SER A 77 -20.22 43.16 -26.34
C SER A 77 -19.37 44.43 -26.29
N LEU A 78 -18.94 44.85 -27.48
CA LEU A 78 -18.40 46.18 -27.75
C LEU A 78 -19.34 47.26 -27.22
N PRO A 79 -18.81 48.23 -26.47
CA PRO A 79 -18.84 49.60 -26.95
C PRO A 79 -17.46 50.28 -26.95
#